data_AF-A0A352NKN0-F1
#
_entry.id   AF-A0A352NKN0-F1
#
_cell.length_a   1.000
_cell.length_b   1.000
_cell.length_c   1.000
_cell.angle_alpha   90.00
_cell.angle_beta   90.00
_cell.angle_gamma   90.00
#
_symmetry.space_group_name_H-M   'P 1'
#
loop_
_entity.id
_entity.type
_entity.pdbx_description
1 polymer ?
#
loop_
_entity_poly.entity_id
_entity_poly.type
_entity_poly.pdbx_seq_one_letter_code
_entity_poly.pdbx_strand_id
1 'polypeptide(L)'
;MTNIWKSDLYRMGKSKLFFGVAAFTCIIAFLLIMLMRQDIRLGISIFGDVTAFKKIDDIIRIGIEYQKGLGILVAVLISVFIGQEYQWQTWQQKWMTSKNRIFIYLSKAALSSVVSAAIFLIFQIVALLSSGQIQEMLTPGYAGIMISGVFIYAALGSVICLLSMLVKSSTASIIV
;
A
#
# COMPACT_ATOMS: atom_id res chain seq x y z
N MET A 1 -6.96 10.03 20.98
CA MET A 1 -6.53 9.33 19.74
C MET A 1 -5.03 9.46 19.47
N THR A 2 -4.47 10.68 19.59
CA THR A 2 -3.06 11.01 19.29
C THR A 2 -2.02 10.06 19.89
N ASN A 3 -2.18 9.61 21.14
CA ASN A 3 -1.21 8.70 21.77
C ASN A 3 -1.20 7.28 21.16
N ILE A 4 -2.32 6.80 20.60
CA ILE A 4 -2.36 5.50 19.91
C ILE A 4 -1.64 5.63 18.57
N TRP A 5 -1.96 6.69 17.83
CA TRP A 5 -1.33 7.01 16.55
C TRP A 5 0.19 7.16 16.66
N LYS A 6 0.67 7.90 17.65
CA LYS A 6 2.11 8.11 17.85
C LYS A 6 2.85 6.80 18.13
N SER A 7 2.26 5.92 18.93
CA SER A 7 2.83 4.60 19.23
C SER A 7 2.85 3.70 17.99
N ASP A 8 1.76 3.69 17.22
CA ASP A 8 1.65 2.85 16.02
C ASP A 8 2.56 3.33 14.89
N LEU A 9 2.68 4.66 14.70
CA LEU A 9 3.64 5.26 13.76
C LEU A 9 5.08 4.97 14.15
N TYR A 10 5.41 5.07 15.45
CA TYR A 10 6.74 4.73 15.94
C TYR A 10 7.08 3.25 15.68
N ARG A 11 6.12 2.35 15.91
CA ARG A 11 6.29 0.92 15.63
C ARG A 11 6.46 0.66 14.13
N MET A 12 5.66 1.30 13.28
CA MET A 12 5.76 1.18 11.83
C MET A 12 7.13 1.66 11.33
N GLY A 13 7.60 2.81 11.82
CA GLY A 13 8.89 3.39 11.47
C GLY A 13 10.11 2.58 11.92
N LYS A 14 9.94 1.57 12.79
CA LYS A 14 10.99 0.59 13.14
C LYS A 14 10.78 -0.78 12.51
N SER A 15 9.67 -0.99 11.80
CA SER A 15 9.34 -2.29 11.23
C SER A 15 10.24 -2.61 10.04
N LYS A 16 11.06 -3.66 10.16
CA LYS A 16 11.86 -4.20 9.05
C LYS A 16 10.99 -4.57 7.85
N LEU A 17 9.78 -5.08 8.12
CA LEU A 17 8.83 -5.50 7.08
C LEU A 17 8.32 -4.30 6.29
N PHE A 18 8.02 -3.18 6.96
CA PHE A 18 7.62 -1.95 6.27
C PHE A 18 8.69 -1.46 5.30
N PHE A 19 9.95 -1.38 5.76
CA PHE A 19 11.06 -1.01 4.89
C PHE A 19 11.33 -2.03 3.78
N GLY A 20 11.18 -3.33 4.08
CA GLY A 20 11.31 -4.40 3.09
C GLY A 20 10.26 -4.28 1.98
N VAL A 21 9.00 -4.08 2.34
CA VAL A 21 7.91 -3.86 1.37
C VAL A 21 8.14 -2.58 0.58
N ALA A 22 8.52 -1.48 1.23
CA ALA A 22 8.82 -0.22 0.55
C ALA A 22 9.96 -0.36 -0.47
N ALA A 23 11.08 -0.97 -0.07
CA ALA A 23 12.21 -1.24 -0.97
C ALA A 23 11.81 -2.16 -2.12
N PHE A 24 11.03 -3.21 -1.85
CA PHE A 24 10.52 -4.13 -2.86
C PHE A 24 9.60 -3.41 -3.86
N THR A 25 8.73 -2.52 -3.39
CA THR A 25 7.89 -1.69 -4.27
C THR A 25 8.71 -0.76 -5.15
N CYS A 26 9.79 -0.17 -4.65
CA CYS A 26 10.70 0.65 -5.47
C CYS A 26 11.38 -0.20 -6.55
N ILE A 27 11.87 -1.39 -6.21
CA ILE A 27 12.54 -2.29 -7.16
C ILE A 27 11.56 -2.73 -8.25
N ILE A 28 10.33 -3.13 -7.88
CA ILE A 28 9.30 -3.52 -8.85
C ILE A 28 8.95 -2.34 -9.77
N ALA A 29 8.72 -1.14 -9.22
CA ALA A 29 8.41 0.05 -10.00
C ALA A 29 9.51 0.31 -11.04
N PHE A 30 10.78 0.28 -10.61
CA PHE A 30 11.92 0.51 -11.48
C PHE A 30 12.04 -0.56 -12.57
N LEU A 31 11.93 -1.85 -12.22
CA LEU A 31 12.03 -2.94 -13.19
C LEU A 31 10.90 -2.91 -14.22
N LEU A 32 9.66 -2.64 -13.79
CA LEU A 32 8.50 -2.52 -14.70
C LEU A 32 8.74 -1.42 -15.74
N ILE A 33 9.20 -0.24 -15.31
CA ILE A 33 9.48 0.86 -16.23
C ILE A 33 10.65 0.55 -17.17
N MET A 34 11.71 -0.10 -16.67
CA MET A 34 12.84 -0.50 -17.53
C MET A 34 12.43 -1.52 -18.60
N LEU A 35 11.59 -2.49 -18.24
CA LEU A 35 11.08 -3.49 -19.17
C LEU A 35 10.15 -2.84 -20.22
N MET A 36 9.31 -1.89 -19.81
CA MET A 36 8.49 -1.10 -20.72
C MET A 36 9.32 -0.27 -21.70
N ARG A 37 10.43 0.32 -21.23
CA ARG A 37 11.33 1.10 -22.09
C ARG A 37 12.04 0.25 -23.16
N GLN A 38 12.17 -1.06 -22.93
CA GLN A 38 12.76 -2.00 -23.89
C GLN A 38 11.72 -2.69 -24.79
N ASP A 39 10.45 -2.24 -24.79
CA ASP A 39 9.33 -2.87 -25.50
C ASP A 39 9.12 -4.35 -25.13
N ILE A 40 9.65 -4.80 -23.98
CA ILE A 40 9.54 -6.17 -23.52
C ILE A 40 8.15 -6.35 -22.91
N ARG A 41 7.30 -7.13 -23.59
CA ARG A 41 5.93 -7.44 -23.17
C ARG A 41 5.95 -8.41 -21.98
N LEU A 42 5.80 -7.89 -20.76
CA LEU A 42 5.53 -8.71 -19.58
C LEU A 42 4.06 -9.17 -19.58
N GLY A 43 3.79 -10.21 -20.36
CA GLY A 43 2.50 -10.89 -20.33
C GLY A 43 2.40 -11.79 -19.10
N ILE A 44 1.66 -11.35 -18.08
CA ILE A 44 0.90 -12.26 -17.22
C ILE A 44 -0.57 -11.88 -17.39
N SER A 45 -1.15 -12.41 -18.47
CA SER A 45 -2.58 -12.32 -18.76
C SER A 45 -3.36 -13.12 -17.72
N ILE A 46 -3.99 -12.45 -16.76
CA ILE A 46 -5.08 -13.07 -16.00
C ILE A 46 -6.38 -12.26 -16.12
N PHE A 47 -6.37 -10.99 -16.56
CA PHE A 47 -7.59 -10.29 -16.94
C PHE A 47 -7.30 -9.33 -18.11
N GLY A 48 -8.19 -9.34 -19.11
CA GLY A 48 -7.97 -8.90 -20.50
C GLY A 48 -7.54 -7.45 -20.75
N ASP A 49 -7.02 -7.26 -21.97
CA ASP A 49 -6.64 -6.02 -22.66
C ASP A 49 -5.66 -5.05 -21.98
N VAL A 50 -4.86 -5.51 -21.01
CA VAL A 50 -3.83 -4.66 -20.35
C VAL A 50 -2.40 -4.87 -20.93
N THR A 51 -2.21 -5.70 -21.96
CA THR A 51 -0.84 -6.03 -22.43
C THR A 51 -0.33 -5.17 -23.59
N ALA A 52 -0.93 -4.00 -23.84
CA ALA A 52 -0.49 -3.09 -24.88
C ALA A 52 -0.13 -1.72 -24.31
N PHE A 53 0.88 -1.66 -23.45
CA PHE A 53 1.46 -0.39 -23.02
C PHE A 53 2.27 0.20 -24.18
N LYS A 54 1.71 1.21 -24.85
CA LYS A 54 2.26 1.80 -26.08
C LYS A 54 2.39 3.32 -25.99
N LYS A 55 1.81 3.97 -24.97
CA LYS A 55 1.80 5.43 -24.81
C LYS A 55 2.23 5.86 -23.41
N ILE A 56 2.68 7.11 -23.32
CA ILE A 56 3.13 7.74 -22.08
C ILE A 56 2.00 7.79 -21.03
N ASP A 57 0.76 7.96 -21.48
CA ASP A 57 -0.46 7.87 -20.68
C ASP A 57 -0.59 6.54 -19.91
N ASP A 58 -0.02 5.47 -20.44
CA ASP A 58 -0.06 4.15 -19.81
C ASP A 58 0.83 4.11 -18.56
N ILE A 59 1.96 4.84 -18.55
CA ILE A 59 2.88 4.91 -17.40
C ILE A 59 2.18 5.52 -16.18
N ILE A 60 1.33 6.52 -16.43
CA ILE A 60 0.51 7.18 -15.42
C ILE A 60 -0.56 6.22 -14.89
N ARG A 61 -1.08 5.33 -15.73
CA ARG A 61 -2.08 4.33 -15.36
C ARG A 61 -1.50 3.10 -14.68
N ILE A 62 -0.21 2.78 -14.81
CA ILE A 62 0.41 1.59 -14.18
C ILE A 62 0.08 1.51 -12.69
N GLY A 63 0.14 2.61 -11.93
CA GLY A 63 -0.15 2.56 -10.50
C GLY A 63 -1.58 2.12 -10.16
N ILE A 64 -2.54 2.46 -11.02
CA ILE A 64 -3.96 2.07 -10.88
C ILE A 64 -4.21 0.71 -11.52
N GLU A 65 -3.60 0.40 -12.66
CA GLU A 65 -3.81 -0.86 -13.37
C GLU A 65 -3.06 -2.03 -12.70
N TYR A 66 -1.92 -1.76 -12.06
CA TYR A 66 -1.17 -2.69 -11.22
C TYR A 66 -1.75 -2.84 -9.80
N GLN A 67 -3.02 -2.46 -9.60
CA GLN A 67 -3.76 -2.59 -8.35
C GLN A 67 -3.71 -3.99 -7.76
N LYS A 68 -3.64 -5.03 -8.59
CA LYS A 68 -3.57 -6.42 -8.10
C LYS A 68 -2.24 -6.72 -7.42
N GLY A 69 -1.12 -6.41 -8.05
CA GLY A 69 0.21 -6.70 -7.51
C GLY A 69 0.53 -5.85 -6.28
N LEU A 70 0.30 -4.54 -6.39
CA LEU A 70 0.55 -3.60 -5.29
C LEU A 70 -0.44 -3.80 -4.14
N GLY A 71 -1.71 -4.12 -4.46
CA GLY A 71 -2.74 -4.46 -3.49
C GLY A 71 -2.40 -5.70 -2.66
N ILE A 72 -1.78 -6.73 -3.25
CA ILE A 72 -1.32 -7.92 -2.50
C ILE A 72 -0.21 -7.54 -1.51
N LEU A 73 0.77 -6.72 -1.92
CA LEU A 73 1.84 -6.27 -1.02
C LEU A 73 1.29 -5.46 0.16
N VAL A 74 0.38 -4.54 -0.12
CA VAL A 74 -0.35 -3.78 0.90
C VAL A 74 -1.13 -4.71 1.83
N ALA A 75 -1.78 -5.73 1.28
CA ALA A 75 -2.56 -6.67 2.07
C ALA A 75 -1.69 -7.47 3.05
N VAL A 76 -0.59 -8.03 2.56
CA VAL A 76 0.37 -8.75 3.40
C VAL A 76 0.91 -7.86 4.51
N LEU A 77 1.35 -6.64 4.18
CA LEU A 77 1.88 -5.69 5.15
C LEU A 77 0.86 -5.39 6.27
N ILE A 78 -0.37 -5.04 5.90
CA ILE A 78 -1.41 -4.66 6.86
C ILE A 78 -1.84 -5.86 7.70
N SER A 79 -2.03 -7.03 7.08
CA SER A 79 -2.44 -8.25 7.79
C SER A 79 -1.36 -8.71 8.77
N VAL A 80 -0.07 -8.64 8.41
CA VAL A 80 1.03 -8.95 9.34
C VAL A 80 1.08 -7.93 10.49
N PHE A 81 0.95 -6.64 10.19
CA PHE A 81 1.00 -5.59 11.22
C PHE A 81 -0.13 -5.70 12.24
N ILE A 82 -1.32 -6.11 11.81
CA ILE A 82 -2.46 -6.40 12.71
C ILE A 82 -2.26 -7.74 13.42
N GLY A 83 -1.78 -8.78 12.73
CA GLY A 83 -1.48 -10.09 13.32
C GLY A 83 -0.53 -10.00 14.51
N GLN A 84 0.52 -9.18 14.40
CA GLN A 84 1.50 -8.98 15.48
C GLN A 84 0.86 -8.39 16.75
N GLU A 85 -0.20 -7.57 16.62
CA GLU A 85 -0.90 -7.06 17.79
C GLU A 85 -1.66 -8.12 18.55
N TYR A 86 -2.23 -9.09 17.82
CA TYR A 86 -2.90 -10.25 18.40
C TYR A 86 -1.89 -11.22 19.01
N GLN A 87 -0.76 -11.49 18.34
CA GLN A 87 0.29 -12.37 18.84
C GLN A 87 0.90 -11.86 20.15
N TRP A 88 1.19 -10.56 20.25
CA TRP A 88 1.79 -9.96 21.46
C TRP A 88 0.77 -9.50 22.50
N GLN A 89 -0.52 -9.78 22.31
CA GLN A 89 -1.63 -9.38 23.20
C GLN A 89 -1.71 -7.87 23.52
N THR A 90 -0.98 -7.03 22.79
CA THR A 90 -1.01 -5.54 22.94
C THR A 90 -2.41 -4.97 22.72
N TRP A 91 -3.24 -5.70 21.98
CA TRP A 91 -4.66 -5.41 21.80
C TRP A 91 -5.44 -5.44 23.12
N GLN A 92 -5.22 -6.46 23.96
CA GLN A 92 -5.87 -6.59 25.27
C GLN A 92 -5.41 -5.50 26.25
N GLN A 93 -4.13 -5.14 26.21
CA GLN A 93 -3.61 -4.04 27.02
C GLN A 93 -4.30 -2.71 26.67
N LYS A 94 -4.46 -2.40 25.37
CA LYS A 94 -5.16 -1.20 24.89
C LYS A 94 -6.64 -1.17 25.31
N TRP A 95 -7.29 -2.33 25.42
CA TRP A 95 -8.64 -2.47 25.95
C TRP A 95 -8.74 -2.24 27.45
N MET A 96 -7.81 -2.81 28.24
CA MET A 96 -7.81 -2.67 29.70
C MET A 96 -7.54 -1.23 30.16
N THR A 97 -6.84 -0.41 29.36
CA THR A 97 -6.60 1.01 29.67
C THR A 97 -7.81 1.93 29.36
N SER A 98 -9.04 1.40 29.41
CA SER A 98 -10.34 2.10 29.20
C SER A 98 -10.50 2.89 27.89
N LYS A 99 -9.69 2.62 26.86
CA LYS A 99 -9.89 3.26 25.55
C LYS A 99 -11.11 2.67 24.86
N ASN A 100 -12.06 3.52 24.45
CA ASN A 100 -13.25 3.11 23.71
C ASN A 100 -12.84 2.27 22.49
N ARG A 101 -13.44 1.08 22.36
CA ARG A 101 -13.13 0.10 21.31
C ARG A 101 -13.19 0.74 19.93
N ILE A 102 -14.24 1.50 19.66
CA ILE A 102 -14.48 2.17 18.36
C ILE A 102 -13.30 3.05 17.98
N PHE A 103 -12.72 3.79 18.93
CA PHE A 103 -11.58 4.65 18.67
C PHE A 103 -10.29 3.89 18.35
N ILE A 104 -10.12 2.67 18.87
CA ILE A 104 -8.99 1.81 18.51
C ILE A 104 -9.16 1.33 17.07
N TYR A 105 -10.34 0.81 16.70
CA TYR A 105 -10.63 0.35 15.34
C TYR A 105 -10.45 1.47 14.32
N LEU A 106 -11.04 2.65 14.56
CA LEU A 106 -10.94 3.79 13.66
C LEU A 106 -9.49 4.28 13.50
N SER A 107 -8.75 4.35 14.62
CA SER A 107 -7.33 4.74 14.63
C SER A 107 -6.49 3.81 13.75
N LYS A 108 -6.76 2.50 13.79
CA LYS A 108 -6.06 1.49 12.99
C LYS A 108 -6.43 1.55 11.52
N ALA A 109 -7.71 1.65 11.22
CA ALA A 109 -8.18 1.79 9.84
C ALA A 109 -7.59 3.04 9.16
N ALA A 110 -7.55 4.17 9.89
CA ALA A 110 -6.94 5.41 9.41
C ALA A 110 -5.43 5.25 9.16
N LEU A 111 -4.70 4.62 10.09
CA LEU A 111 -3.26 4.37 9.93
C LEU A 111 -2.98 3.45 8.73
N SER A 112 -3.73 2.36 8.58
CA SER A 112 -3.59 1.43 7.45
C SER A 112 -3.93 2.07 6.11
N SER A 113 -4.92 2.98 6.09
CA SER A 113 -5.25 3.79 4.92
C SER A 113 -4.09 4.70 4.51
N VAL A 114 -3.52 5.45 5.46
CA VAL A 114 -2.36 6.33 5.22
C VAL A 114 -1.14 5.54 4.72
N VAL A 115 -0.87 4.38 5.31
CA VAL A 115 0.26 3.53 4.93
C VAL A 115 0.11 2.97 3.53
N SER A 116 -1.08 2.48 3.19
CA SER A 116 -1.39 1.98 1.84
C SER A 116 -1.23 3.08 0.79
N ALA A 117 -1.79 4.27 1.05
CA ALA A 117 -1.64 5.43 0.19
C ALA A 117 -0.17 5.86 0.04
N ALA A 118 0.62 5.82 1.12
CA ALA A 118 2.04 6.15 1.08
C ALA A 118 2.83 5.17 0.19
N ILE A 119 2.54 3.87 0.25
CA ILE A 119 3.20 2.87 -0.61
C ILE A 119 2.85 3.10 -2.08
N PHE A 120 1.58 3.39 -2.38
CA PHE A 120 1.18 3.77 -3.73
C PHE A 120 1.94 5.02 -4.23
N LEU A 121 2.05 6.06 -3.41
CA LEU A 121 2.78 7.27 -3.77
C LEU A 121 4.28 6.99 -3.98
N ILE A 122 4.91 6.17 -3.15
CA ILE A 122 6.31 5.76 -3.32
C ILE A 122 6.48 5.07 -4.67
N PHE A 123 5.61 4.10 -4.99
CA PHE A 123 5.64 3.40 -6.26
C PHE A 123 5.52 4.38 -7.43
N GLN A 124 4.57 5.30 -7.38
CA GLN A 124 4.32 6.25 -8.46
C GLN A 124 5.45 7.27 -8.63
N ILE A 125 6.09 7.71 -7.54
CA ILE A 125 7.27 8.58 -7.58
C ILE A 125 8.44 7.86 -8.27
N VAL A 126 8.70 6.61 -7.92
CA VAL A 126 9.78 5.82 -8.54
C VAL A 126 9.48 5.55 -10.01
N ALA A 127 8.24 5.19 -10.34
CA ALA A 127 7.81 4.97 -11.72
C ALA A 127 7.99 6.24 -12.57
N LEU A 128 7.61 7.40 -12.03
CA LEU A 128 7.77 8.67 -12.70
C LEU A 128 9.25 9.04 -12.88
N LEU A 129 10.06 8.94 -11.84
CA LEU A 129 11.48 9.28 -11.91
C LEU A 129 12.23 8.40 -12.92
N SER A 130 11.89 7.11 -12.97
CA SER A 130 12.48 6.16 -13.92
C SER A 130 11.99 6.34 -15.36
N SER A 131 10.80 6.92 -15.58
CA SER A 131 10.27 7.23 -16.91
C SER A 131 10.97 8.44 -17.58
N GLY A 132 11.53 9.36 -16.78
CA GLY A 132 12.14 10.60 -17.28
C GLY A 132 11.15 11.66 -17.78
N GLN A 133 9.83 11.46 -17.59
CA GLN A 133 8.77 12.31 -18.15
C GLN A 133 8.19 13.28 -17.13
N ILE A 134 9.06 14.13 -16.57
CA ILE A 134 8.69 15.11 -15.53
C ILE A 134 7.70 16.16 -16.08
N GLN A 135 7.70 16.41 -17.40
CA GLN A 135 6.86 17.42 -18.04
C GLN A 135 5.36 17.08 -18.05
N GLU A 136 4.98 15.80 -18.01
CA GLU A 136 3.57 15.41 -18.02
C GLU A 136 2.85 15.60 -16.66
N MET A 137 3.61 15.88 -15.59
CA MET A 137 3.06 16.16 -14.25
C MET A 137 2.13 17.38 -14.20
N LEU A 138 2.28 18.32 -15.15
CA LEU A 138 1.51 19.57 -15.19
C LEU A 138 0.15 19.43 -15.88
N THR A 139 -0.19 18.24 -16.40
CA THR A 139 -1.50 18.02 -17.01
C THR A 139 -2.57 17.81 -15.94
N PRO A 140 -3.75 18.47 -16.03
CA PRO A 140 -4.81 18.31 -15.04
C PRO A 140 -5.37 16.88 -14.97
N GLY A 141 -5.25 16.11 -16.06
CA GLY A 141 -5.61 14.68 -16.08
C GLY A 141 -4.76 13.83 -15.13
N TYR A 142 -3.47 14.13 -15.00
CA TYR A 142 -2.55 13.42 -14.11
C TYR A 142 -2.95 13.58 -12.63
N ALA A 143 -3.31 14.80 -12.22
CA ALA A 143 -3.73 15.07 -10.84
C ALA A 143 -5.01 14.29 -10.46
N GLY A 144 -5.99 14.21 -11.35
CA GLY A 144 -7.22 13.46 -11.11
C GLY A 144 -6.97 11.96 -10.93
N ILE A 145 -6.12 11.38 -11.79
CA ILE A 145 -5.73 9.97 -11.72
C ILE A 145 -4.97 9.70 -10.41
N MET A 146 -4.01 10.55 -10.04
CA MET A 146 -3.29 10.44 -8.77
C MET A 146 -4.20 10.46 -7.55
N ILE A 147 -5.12 11.43 -7.48
CA ILE A 147 -6.04 11.58 -6.35
C ILE A 147 -6.93 10.34 -6.25
N SER A 148 -7.51 9.88 -7.36
CA SER A 148 -8.34 8.67 -7.38
C SER A 148 -7.57 7.42 -6.95
N GLY A 149 -6.33 7.25 -7.42
CA GLY A 149 -5.44 6.17 -6.98
C GLY A 149 -5.21 6.21 -5.46
N VAL A 150 -4.87 7.37 -4.90
CA VAL A 150 -4.70 7.55 -3.45
C VAL A 150 -5.96 7.12 -2.69
N PHE A 151 -7.14 7.53 -3.14
CA PHE A 151 -8.40 7.12 -2.50
C PHE A 151 -8.67 5.62 -2.60
N ILE A 152 -8.38 4.99 -3.74
CA ILE A 152 -8.56 3.55 -3.93
C ILE A 152 -7.65 2.78 -2.96
N TYR A 153 -6.36 3.12 -2.90
CA TYR A 153 -5.42 2.43 -2.01
C TYR A 153 -5.68 2.73 -0.53
N ALA A 154 -6.08 3.95 -0.19
CA ALA A 154 -6.55 4.31 1.15
C ALA A 154 -7.74 3.44 1.58
N ALA A 155 -8.74 3.30 0.71
CA ALA A 155 -9.92 2.46 0.96
C ALA A 155 -9.52 0.98 1.10
N LEU A 156 -8.72 0.44 0.18
CA LEU A 156 -8.21 -0.93 0.25
C LEU A 156 -7.51 -1.21 1.58
N GLY A 157 -6.59 -0.32 2.00
CA GLY A 157 -5.87 -0.48 3.25
C GLY A 157 -6.79 -0.50 4.46
N SER A 158 -7.84 0.34 4.47
CA SER A 158 -8.84 0.35 5.54
C SER A 158 -9.68 -0.93 5.60
N VAL A 159 -10.13 -1.43 4.43
CA VAL A 159 -10.95 -2.65 4.33
C VAL A 159 -10.15 -3.87 4.78
N ILE A 160 -8.91 -4.02 4.31
CA ILE A 160 -8.03 -5.14 4.70
C ILE A 160 -7.75 -5.11 6.20
N CYS A 161 -7.57 -3.92 6.76
CA CYS A 161 -7.37 -3.73 8.19
C CYS A 161 -8.59 -4.20 9.00
N LEU A 162 -9.80 -3.82 8.58
CA LEU A 162 -11.04 -4.27 9.22
C LEU A 162 -11.25 -5.79 9.10
N LEU A 163 -11.01 -6.36 7.92
CA LEU A 163 -11.06 -7.81 7.72
C LEU A 163 -10.06 -8.55 8.61
N SER A 164 -8.81 -8.07 8.68
CA SER A 164 -7.77 -8.67 9.52
C SER A 164 -8.15 -8.61 11.01
N MET A 165 -8.80 -7.54 11.45
CA MET A 165 -9.31 -7.42 12.81
C MET A 165 -10.54 -8.31 13.11
N LEU A 166 -11.37 -8.59 12.11
CA LEU A 166 -12.52 -9.50 12.24
C LEU A 166 -12.06 -10.95 12.39
N VAL A 167 -11.10 -11.40 11.58
CA VAL A 167 -10.61 -12.79 11.59
C VAL A 167 -9.81 -13.09 12.88
N LYS A 168 -9.25 -12.07 13.56
CA LYS A 168 -8.43 -12.21 14.78
C LYS A 168 -7.32 -13.27 14.65
N SER A 169 -6.78 -13.44 13.45
CA SER A 169 -5.77 -14.47 13.17
C SER A 169 -4.37 -13.95 13.51
N SER A 170 -3.68 -14.61 14.42
CA SER A 170 -2.23 -14.46 14.64
C SER A 170 -1.39 -15.19 13.58
N THR A 171 -2.01 -15.98 12.72
CA THR A 171 -1.34 -16.73 11.64
C THR A 171 -0.64 -15.82 10.65
N ALA A 172 -1.22 -14.64 10.35
CA ALA A 172 -0.59 -13.66 9.47
C ALA A 172 0.73 -13.09 10.04
N SER A 173 0.94 -13.10 11.36
CA SER A 173 2.19 -12.62 11.97
C SER A 173 3.33 -13.65 12.01
N ILE A 174 3.06 -14.92 11.66
CA ILE A 174 4.08 -15.98 11.58
C ILE A 174 4.97 -15.78 10.34
N ILE A 175 4.56 -14.93 9.39
CA ILE A 175 5.31 -14.60 8.17
C ILE A 175 6.55 -13.72 8.46
N VAL A 176 6.83 -13.39 9.74
CA VAL A 176 7.99 -12.59 10.19
C VAL A 176 9.02 -13.44 10.93
#